data_AF-A0A3D2ZDP6-F1
#
_entry.id   AF-A0A3D2ZDP6-F1
#
_cell.length_a   1.000
_cell.length_b   1.000
_cell.length_c   1.000
_cell.angle_alpha   90.00
_cell.angle_beta   90.00
_cell.angle_gamma   90.00
#
_symmetry.space_group_name_H-M   'P 1'
#
loop_
_entity.id
_entity.type
_entity.pdbx_description
1 polymer ?
#
loop_
_entity_poly.entity_id
_entity_poly.type
_entity_poly.pdbx_seq_one_letter_code
_entity_poly.pdbx_strand_id
1 'polypeptide(L)'
;MRHTVVIMLNLLCWIVAPAGANEVPLAAHVVTIDGDLREWGQAAWISVEPAADGVGLRGVFHGEQDHDATLLVQWDAEALYIAAAVTDDTLDVGRVLPTQREWNGSGGQRKDRMFYYDHLKAFVREPGANAGYNLWFAPADENGLFWWGGRQRQAEVVHPPIQAASIVRGTTRTFEIAIPWTWMEAYPQPGDVFDGTFLFTDSDRPGEDVAVKIASNMESWIWWQGGLELVGQPDGLRPRPAKEPPRPKQRVIAAAEPLDPRIAEAVARSREIAIAAAADSVRQLAQAQAAAKAAAEAATTVAGAVTGPTAVSGVVATTDVAAASSATGSLRARLNRKLLARRAALRAPQYLQSLDRDPELSDAQVDSFYAVLRRQMDRIVQQRITTRVDFFVIDMASAAGCRRDQSRNFLVDLLAKLAEPHDEVVARWIAAAATTSALDGPSSAAFVHEVSRRAGSTFKKLGITTSQELIKRGRKESGLDEDEAYMLIGSLLSP
;
A
#
# COMPACT_ATOMS: atom_id res chain seq x y z
N MET A 1 26.44 24.41 15.80
CA MET A 1 25.37 23.69 16.53
C MET A 1 24.39 23.14 15.51
N ARG A 2 24.57 21.86 15.15
CA ARG A 2 23.84 21.13 14.10
C ARG A 2 22.86 20.18 14.78
N HIS A 3 21.67 20.64 15.15
CA HIS A 3 20.64 19.81 15.81
C HIS A 3 19.27 20.13 15.21
N THR A 4 19.03 19.77 13.93
CA THR A 4 17.67 19.81 13.33
C THR A 4 17.51 18.92 12.09
N VAL A 5 18.11 17.72 12.07
CA VAL A 5 17.97 16.78 10.92
C VAL A 5 17.59 15.34 11.31
N VAL A 6 17.42 15.00 12.61
CA VAL A 6 17.31 13.58 13.02
C VAL A 6 15.94 13.17 13.61
N ILE A 7 14.92 14.03 13.66
CA ILE A 7 13.62 13.69 14.29
C ILE A 7 12.44 13.69 13.29
N MET A 8 12.68 13.79 11.98
CA MET A 8 11.62 13.72 10.96
C MET A 8 11.65 12.45 10.09
N LEU A 9 12.35 11.39 10.52
CA LEU A 9 12.53 10.15 9.74
C LEU A 9 11.73 8.93 10.26
N ASN A 10 10.86 9.09 11.27
CA ASN A 10 10.18 7.93 11.91
C ASN A 10 8.64 8.01 11.99
N LEU A 11 7.98 8.92 11.27
CA LEU A 11 6.50 8.98 11.30
C LEU A 11 5.78 9.40 10.02
N LEU A 12 6.48 9.74 8.92
CA LEU A 12 5.86 10.17 7.67
C LEU A 12 6.76 9.75 6.48
N CYS A 13 6.55 8.54 5.95
CA CYS A 13 6.87 8.10 4.57
C CYS A 13 6.72 6.57 4.48
N TRP A 14 5.51 6.06 4.69
CA TRP A 14 5.10 4.70 4.32
C TRP A 14 3.77 4.88 3.60
N ILE A 15 3.81 5.25 2.32
CA ILE A 15 2.59 5.34 1.50
C ILE A 15 2.74 4.29 0.41
N VAL A 16 2.66 3.02 0.81
CA VAL A 16 1.90 2.09 -0.03
C VAL A 16 0.45 2.54 0.18
N ALA A 17 -0.25 2.92 -0.89
CA ALA A 17 -1.68 3.19 -0.77
C ALA A 17 -2.32 1.96 -0.11
N PRO A 18 -3.03 2.10 1.02
CA PRO A 18 -3.61 0.95 1.69
C PRO A 18 -4.45 0.18 0.67
N ALA A 19 -4.31 -1.14 0.64
CA ALA A 19 -5.25 -1.96 -0.11
C ALA A 19 -6.69 -1.60 0.31
N GLY A 20 -7.65 -1.78 -0.59
CA GLY A 20 -9.07 -1.76 -0.21
C GLY A 20 -9.29 -2.65 1.02
N ALA A 21 -10.30 -2.34 1.83
CA ALA A 21 -10.55 -3.10 3.04
C ALA A 21 -10.82 -4.57 2.67
N ASN A 22 -10.10 -5.49 3.32
CA ASN A 22 -10.31 -6.92 3.16
C ASN A 22 -11.42 -7.33 4.13
N GLU A 23 -12.47 -7.95 3.62
CA GLU A 23 -13.54 -8.51 4.44
C GLU A 23 -12.96 -9.62 5.34
N VAL A 24 -13.05 -9.43 6.65
CA VAL A 24 -12.63 -10.35 7.70
C VAL A 24 -13.88 -11.04 8.26
N PRO A 25 -14.12 -12.31 7.92
CA PRO A 25 -15.33 -13.02 8.30
C PRO A 25 -15.30 -13.51 9.73
N LEU A 26 -16.49 -13.86 10.25
CA LEU A 26 -16.61 -14.57 11.51
C LEU A 26 -15.89 -15.91 11.47
N ALA A 27 -15.26 -16.26 12.58
CA ALA A 27 -14.80 -17.63 12.81
C ALA A 27 -16.01 -18.58 12.79
N ALA A 28 -15.97 -19.58 11.91
CA ALA A 28 -17.06 -20.53 11.73
C ALA A 28 -17.17 -21.56 12.87
N HIS A 29 -16.10 -21.70 13.64
CA HIS A 29 -15.96 -22.55 14.81
C HIS A 29 -14.99 -21.87 15.78
N VAL A 30 -14.89 -22.41 16.99
CA VAL A 30 -13.85 -22.00 17.95
C VAL A 30 -12.48 -22.19 17.30
N VAL A 31 -11.65 -21.15 17.34
CA VAL A 31 -10.29 -21.18 16.80
C VAL A 31 -9.35 -21.72 17.87
N THR A 32 -8.67 -22.81 17.58
CA THR A 32 -7.64 -23.40 18.44
C THR A 32 -6.29 -22.80 18.05
N ILE A 33 -5.55 -22.26 19.00
CA ILE A 33 -4.21 -21.69 18.77
C ILE A 33 -3.17 -22.75 19.09
N ASP A 34 -2.81 -23.57 18.10
CA ASP A 34 -1.85 -24.68 18.20
C ASP A 34 -0.76 -24.71 17.11
N GLY A 35 -0.81 -23.75 16.18
CA GLY A 35 0.05 -23.55 15.02
C GLY A 35 -0.44 -24.27 13.76
N ASP A 36 -1.56 -24.99 13.79
CA ASP A 36 -2.05 -25.80 12.68
C ASP A 36 -3.21 -25.15 11.90
N LEU A 37 -2.89 -24.75 10.67
CA LEU A 37 -3.80 -23.94 9.86
C LEU A 37 -4.96 -24.73 9.20
N ARG A 38 -5.13 -26.03 9.49
CA ARG A 38 -6.14 -26.87 8.82
C ARG A 38 -7.58 -26.35 8.97
N GLU A 39 -7.87 -25.66 10.06
CA GLU A 39 -9.21 -25.18 10.38
C GLU A 39 -9.56 -23.80 9.77
N TRP A 40 -8.60 -23.10 9.17
CA TRP A 40 -8.75 -21.71 8.69
C TRP A 40 -9.41 -21.56 7.31
N GLY A 41 -10.16 -22.57 6.86
CA GLY A 41 -10.69 -22.66 5.50
C GLY A 41 -11.70 -21.57 5.12
N GLN A 42 -12.25 -20.84 6.09
CA GLN A 42 -13.24 -19.77 5.92
C GLN A 42 -12.71 -18.37 6.25
N ALA A 43 -11.44 -18.22 6.63
CA ALA A 43 -10.84 -16.93 6.93
C ALA A 43 -10.78 -16.01 5.69
N ALA A 44 -10.44 -14.74 5.90
CA ALA A 44 -9.97 -13.83 4.86
C ALA A 44 -8.57 -14.24 4.40
N TRP A 45 -8.32 -14.30 3.09
CA TRP A 45 -7.06 -14.79 2.52
C TRP A 45 -6.32 -13.66 1.83
N ILE A 46 -5.20 -13.25 2.43
CA ILE A 46 -4.37 -12.15 1.95
C ILE A 46 -3.04 -12.75 1.47
N SER A 47 -2.77 -12.60 0.18
CA SER A 47 -1.49 -13.02 -0.42
C SER A 47 -0.44 -11.97 -0.10
N VAL A 48 0.71 -12.38 0.42
CA VAL A 48 1.85 -11.51 0.69
C VAL A 48 2.98 -11.91 -0.24
N GLU A 49 2.76 -11.63 -1.52
CA GLU A 49 3.68 -11.89 -2.62
C GLU A 49 4.03 -10.55 -3.31
N PRO A 50 5.21 -10.43 -3.95
CA PRO A 50 5.57 -9.25 -4.72
C PRO A 50 4.45 -8.83 -5.68
N ALA A 51 4.29 -7.53 -5.89
CA ALA A 51 3.23 -6.94 -6.72
C ALA A 51 1.76 -7.10 -6.23
N ALA A 52 1.48 -7.83 -5.15
CA ALA A 52 0.11 -7.92 -4.62
C ALA A 52 -0.39 -6.60 -3.99
N ASP A 53 -1.72 -6.47 -3.89
CA ASP A 53 -2.35 -5.27 -3.33
C ASP A 53 -2.01 -5.07 -1.86
N GLY A 54 -1.57 -3.85 -1.52
CA GLY A 54 -1.11 -3.52 -0.17
C GLY A 54 0.27 -4.08 0.18
N VAL A 55 0.93 -4.82 -0.71
CA VAL A 55 2.25 -5.39 -0.45
C VAL A 55 3.37 -4.42 -0.79
N GLY A 56 4.36 -4.35 0.09
CA GLY A 56 5.69 -3.84 -0.22
C GLY A 56 6.77 -4.83 0.21
N LEU A 57 7.97 -4.70 -0.32
CA LEU A 57 9.12 -5.55 -0.01
C LEU A 57 10.38 -4.72 0.14
N ARG A 58 11.42 -5.20 0.79
CA ARG A 58 12.76 -4.61 0.86
C ARG A 58 13.78 -5.73 0.82
N GLY A 59 14.93 -5.49 0.21
CA GLY A 59 15.95 -6.50 0.00
C GLY A 59 15.77 -7.20 -1.34
N VAL A 60 16.46 -8.33 -1.50
CA VAL A 60 16.46 -9.13 -2.72
C VAL A 60 15.75 -10.43 -2.40
N PHE A 61 14.80 -10.81 -3.27
CA PHE A 61 14.10 -12.09 -3.17
C PHE A 61 14.32 -12.92 -4.44
N HIS A 62 14.84 -14.14 -4.30
CA HIS A 62 15.22 -15.05 -5.38
C HIS A 62 14.14 -16.08 -5.73
N GLY A 63 12.97 -15.60 -6.15
CA GLY A 63 11.89 -16.45 -6.66
C GLY A 63 10.99 -17.04 -5.56
N GLU A 64 10.11 -17.97 -5.92
CA GLU A 64 9.02 -18.42 -5.04
C GLU A 64 9.45 -19.35 -3.89
N GLN A 65 10.67 -19.87 -3.93
CA GLN A 65 11.20 -20.74 -2.87
C GLN A 65 11.96 -19.96 -1.80
N ASP A 66 12.38 -18.75 -2.13
CA ASP A 66 13.16 -17.86 -1.29
C ASP A 66 12.27 -17.30 -0.18
N HIS A 67 11.16 -16.63 -0.52
CA HIS A 67 10.17 -16.24 0.48
C HIS A 67 8.75 -16.08 -0.10
N ASP A 68 7.80 -16.87 0.40
CA ASP A 68 6.37 -16.77 0.11
C ASP A 68 5.56 -16.73 1.42
N ALA A 69 4.58 -15.83 1.51
CA ALA A 69 3.76 -15.70 2.70
C ALA A 69 2.27 -15.54 2.37
N THR A 70 1.43 -16.24 3.14
CA THR A 70 -0.03 -16.10 3.11
C THR A 70 -0.55 -15.78 4.49
N LEU A 71 -1.41 -14.78 4.57
CA LEU A 71 -2.10 -14.36 5.80
C LEU A 71 -3.56 -14.82 5.77
N LEU A 72 -4.03 -15.24 6.93
CA LEU A 72 -5.38 -15.68 7.19
C LEU A 72 -5.92 -14.86 8.36
N VAL A 73 -7.05 -14.19 8.19
CA VAL A 73 -7.63 -13.35 9.24
C VAL A 73 -9.11 -13.67 9.43
N GLN A 74 -9.54 -13.86 10.67
CA GLN A 74 -10.94 -14.04 11.04
C GLN A 74 -11.19 -13.42 12.42
N TRP A 75 -12.44 -13.26 12.83
CA TRP A 75 -12.75 -12.62 14.10
C TRP A 75 -14.00 -13.20 14.76
N ASP A 76 -14.17 -12.94 16.05
CA ASP A 76 -15.42 -13.21 16.79
C ASP A 76 -15.63 -12.17 17.91
N ALA A 77 -16.53 -12.45 18.86
CA ALA A 77 -16.80 -11.55 19.99
C ALA A 77 -15.66 -11.45 21.02
N GLU A 78 -14.66 -12.34 20.97
CA GLU A 78 -13.58 -12.45 21.95
C GLU A 78 -12.24 -11.92 21.43
N ALA A 79 -11.90 -12.23 20.17
CA ALA A 79 -10.59 -11.89 19.60
C ALA A 79 -10.60 -11.58 18.09
N LEU A 80 -9.52 -10.91 17.67
CA LEU A 80 -9.04 -10.95 16.30
C LEU A 80 -8.07 -12.14 16.16
N TYR A 81 -8.32 -13.01 15.20
CA TYR A 81 -7.47 -14.16 14.91
C TYR A 81 -6.65 -13.89 13.65
N ILE A 82 -5.34 -14.06 13.76
CA ILE A 82 -4.40 -13.93 12.65
C ILE A 82 -3.61 -15.23 12.56
N ALA A 83 -3.53 -15.77 11.36
CA ALA A 83 -2.62 -16.85 11.03
C ALA A 83 -1.75 -16.47 9.84
N ALA A 84 -0.57 -17.07 9.79
CA ALA A 84 0.34 -16.94 8.67
C ALA A 84 0.95 -18.29 8.30
N ALA A 85 1.08 -18.56 7.02
CA ALA A 85 1.96 -19.59 6.49
C ALA A 85 3.08 -18.90 5.72
N VAL A 86 4.33 -19.22 6.04
CA VAL A 86 5.51 -18.68 5.37
C VAL A 86 6.34 -19.85 4.87
N THR A 87 6.69 -19.83 3.59
CA THR A 87 7.64 -20.76 2.98
C THR A 87 8.92 -19.98 2.71
N ASP A 88 10.03 -20.55 3.16
CA ASP A 88 11.34 -19.93 3.15
C ASP A 88 12.39 -21.04 3.05
N ASP A 89 13.39 -20.88 2.18
CA ASP A 89 14.41 -21.90 1.96
C ASP A 89 15.43 -21.98 3.11
N THR A 90 15.53 -20.92 3.92
CA THR A 90 16.53 -20.78 4.97
C THR A 90 15.88 -20.29 6.26
N LEU A 91 15.90 -21.13 7.30
CA LEU A 91 15.39 -20.73 8.61
C LEU A 91 16.50 -20.18 9.51
N ASP A 92 16.37 -18.92 9.89
CA ASP A 92 17.31 -18.19 10.75
C ASP A 92 16.59 -17.61 11.98
N VAL A 93 16.48 -18.47 12.99
CA VAL A 93 15.79 -18.14 14.24
C VAL A 93 16.67 -17.30 15.15
N GLY A 94 16.16 -16.13 15.55
CA GLY A 94 16.81 -15.28 16.55
C GLY A 94 15.85 -14.78 17.61
N ARG A 95 16.09 -15.14 18.88
CA ARG A 95 15.34 -14.58 20.01
C ARG A 95 15.88 -13.21 20.38
N VAL A 96 15.17 -12.15 19.98
CA VAL A 96 15.54 -10.77 20.27
C VAL A 96 14.62 -10.18 21.34
N LEU A 97 15.17 -9.90 22.52
CA LEU A 97 14.41 -9.26 23.61
C LEU A 97 14.07 -7.80 23.28
N PRO A 98 12.99 -7.23 23.85
CA PRO A 98 12.66 -5.80 23.67
C PRO A 98 13.82 -4.86 24.02
N THR A 99 14.59 -5.18 25.07
CA THR A 99 15.76 -4.42 25.52
C THR A 99 16.97 -4.53 24.60
N GLN A 100 16.96 -5.54 23.73
CA GLN A 100 18.05 -5.85 22.81
C GLN A 100 17.74 -5.46 21.37
N ARG A 101 16.51 -5.03 21.06
CA ARG A 101 16.04 -4.77 19.69
C ARG A 101 16.92 -3.80 18.90
N GLU A 102 17.64 -2.91 19.57
CA GLU A 102 18.50 -1.93 18.92
C GLU A 102 19.95 -2.41 18.94
N TRP A 103 20.54 -2.56 17.76
CA TRP A 103 21.98 -2.62 17.60
C TRP A 103 22.54 -1.22 17.39
N ASN A 104 23.61 -0.90 18.11
CA ASN A 104 24.31 0.38 18.03
C ASN A 104 25.74 0.14 17.52
N GLY A 105 26.03 0.68 16.33
CA GLY A 105 27.35 0.59 15.71
C GLY A 105 28.33 1.64 16.26
N SER A 106 29.63 1.37 16.10
CA SER A 106 30.71 2.27 16.54
C SER A 106 30.67 3.67 15.88
N GLY A 107 30.05 3.78 14.70
CA GLY A 107 29.83 5.04 13.99
C GLY A 107 28.52 5.78 14.34
N GLY A 108 27.83 5.39 15.42
CA GLY A 108 26.52 5.97 15.80
C GLY A 108 25.35 5.49 14.95
N GLN A 109 25.55 4.43 14.17
CA GLN A 109 24.49 3.76 13.42
C GLN A 109 23.56 3.05 14.40
N ARG A 110 22.25 3.11 14.13
CA ARG A 110 21.24 2.38 14.87
C ARG A 110 20.47 1.50 13.90
N LYS A 111 20.39 0.21 14.20
CA LYS A 111 19.68 -0.80 13.40
C LYS A 111 18.74 -1.60 14.30
N ASP A 112 17.60 -2.00 13.77
CA ASP A 112 16.65 -2.85 14.47
C ASP A 112 17.00 -4.32 14.17
N ARG A 113 17.36 -5.07 15.20
CA ARG A 113 17.85 -6.45 15.11
C ARG A 113 16.79 -7.42 14.63
N MET A 114 15.50 -7.07 14.76
CA MET A 114 14.40 -7.93 14.32
C MET A 114 14.46 -8.22 12.81
N PHE A 115 15.04 -7.31 12.01
CA PHE A 115 15.17 -7.42 10.56
C PHE A 115 16.34 -8.28 10.07
N TYR A 116 17.07 -8.94 10.98
CA TYR A 116 18.25 -9.77 10.66
C TYR A 116 18.11 -11.21 11.16
N TYR A 117 16.87 -11.62 11.36
CA TYR A 117 16.42 -12.96 11.74
C TYR A 117 14.99 -13.10 11.21
N ASP A 118 14.54 -14.32 10.97
CA ASP A 118 13.16 -14.55 10.55
C ASP A 118 12.20 -14.21 11.67
N HIS A 119 11.22 -13.38 11.35
CA HIS A 119 10.22 -12.88 12.28
C HIS A 119 8.94 -12.54 11.53
N LEU A 120 7.81 -12.73 12.22
CA LEU A 120 6.55 -12.09 11.90
C LEU A 120 6.38 -10.86 12.80
N LYS A 121 6.10 -9.71 12.19
CA LYS A 121 5.54 -8.54 12.86
C LYS A 121 4.06 -8.41 12.53
N ALA A 122 3.22 -8.30 13.55
CA ALA A 122 1.83 -7.92 13.39
C ALA A 122 1.58 -6.54 14.01
N PHE A 123 1.01 -5.64 13.22
CA PHE A 123 0.51 -4.34 13.67
C PHE A 123 -0.98 -4.23 13.39
N VAL A 124 -1.75 -3.86 14.41
CA VAL A 124 -3.20 -3.67 14.30
C VAL A 124 -3.61 -2.38 15.00
N ARG A 125 -4.47 -1.59 14.37
CA ARG A 125 -4.98 -0.33 14.93
C ARG A 125 -6.49 -0.19 14.70
N GLU A 126 -7.20 0.16 15.78
CA GLU A 126 -8.64 0.42 15.75
C GLU A 126 -8.97 1.67 14.91
N PRO A 127 -10.12 1.69 14.21
CA PRO A 127 -10.59 2.87 13.49
C PRO A 127 -10.56 4.14 14.35
N GLY A 128 -9.85 5.16 13.86
CA GLY A 128 -9.76 6.47 14.52
C GLY A 128 -8.82 6.53 15.74
N ALA A 129 -8.13 5.44 16.10
CA ALA A 129 -7.14 5.44 17.16
C ALA A 129 -5.82 6.08 16.68
N ASN A 130 -5.14 6.82 17.57
CA ASN A 130 -3.85 7.46 17.27
C ASN A 130 -2.64 6.53 17.44
N ALA A 131 -2.84 5.37 18.06
CA ALA A 131 -1.80 4.40 18.36
C ALA A 131 -2.37 2.98 18.18
N GLY A 132 -1.61 2.10 17.55
CA GLY A 132 -1.96 0.68 17.42
C GLY A 132 -1.13 -0.20 18.34
N TYR A 133 -1.21 -1.50 18.09
CA TYR A 133 -0.49 -2.55 18.81
C TYR A 133 0.57 -3.15 17.89
N ASN A 134 1.81 -3.23 18.36
CA ASN A 134 2.91 -3.91 17.65
C ASN A 134 3.22 -5.22 18.38
N LEU A 135 3.26 -6.31 17.65
CA LEU A 135 3.65 -7.63 18.13
C LEU A 135 4.74 -8.20 17.21
N TRP A 136 5.72 -8.86 17.80
CA TRP A 136 6.79 -9.55 17.11
C TRP A 136 6.88 -11.00 17.55
N PHE A 137 7.03 -11.91 16.59
CA PHE A 137 7.08 -13.35 16.79
C PHE A 137 8.31 -13.91 16.07
N ALA A 138 9.19 -14.58 16.80
CA ALA A 138 10.22 -15.43 16.21
C ALA A 138 9.60 -16.79 15.85
N PRO A 139 10.05 -17.51 14.82
CA PRO A 139 9.66 -18.89 14.58
C PRO A 139 9.92 -19.76 15.82
N ALA A 140 9.12 -20.81 16.00
CA ALA A 140 9.37 -21.75 17.09
C ALA A 140 10.72 -22.47 16.92
N ASP A 141 11.48 -22.57 18.01
CA ASP A 141 12.70 -23.37 18.12
C ASP A 141 12.53 -24.48 19.18
N GLU A 142 13.64 -25.09 19.60
CA GLU A 142 13.66 -26.11 20.67
C GLU A 142 13.08 -25.62 22.01
N ASN A 143 13.07 -24.30 22.23
CA ASN A 143 12.56 -23.66 23.43
C ASN A 143 11.15 -23.07 23.21
N GLY A 144 10.49 -23.44 22.11
CA GLY A 144 9.13 -23.00 21.74
C GLY A 144 9.07 -21.64 21.05
N LEU A 145 7.84 -21.15 20.85
CA LEU A 145 7.58 -19.83 20.27
C LEU A 145 8.04 -18.71 21.21
N PHE A 146 8.73 -17.70 20.68
CA PHE A 146 9.08 -16.48 21.42
C PHE A 146 8.41 -15.26 20.80
N TRP A 147 7.79 -14.42 21.62
CA TRP A 147 7.12 -13.20 21.16
C TRP A 147 7.06 -12.12 22.23
N TRP A 148 6.97 -10.87 21.77
CA TRP A 148 6.81 -9.70 22.62
C TRP A 148 6.11 -8.58 21.86
N GLY A 149 5.61 -7.58 22.59
CA GLY A 149 4.99 -6.42 21.99
C GLY A 149 4.15 -5.61 22.95
N GLY A 150 3.30 -4.76 22.40
CA GLY A 150 2.44 -3.89 23.20
C GLY A 150 1.86 -2.74 22.38
N ARG A 151 1.16 -1.85 23.10
CA ARG A 151 0.63 -0.62 22.51
C ARG A 151 1.77 0.34 22.16
N GLN A 152 1.69 0.95 20.99
CA GLN A 152 2.67 1.94 20.56
C GLN A 152 2.83 3.06 21.61
N ARG A 153 4.07 3.50 21.82
CA ARG A 153 4.46 4.53 22.81
C ARG A 153 4.28 4.10 24.28
N GLN A 154 4.06 2.82 24.53
CA GLN A 154 4.13 2.22 25.87
C GLN A 154 5.30 1.23 25.91
N ALA A 155 5.69 0.84 27.14
CA ALA A 155 6.71 -0.18 27.32
C ALA A 155 6.21 -1.52 26.78
N GLU A 156 7.06 -2.22 26.04
CA GLU A 156 6.72 -3.52 25.49
C GLU A 156 6.86 -4.63 26.53
N VAL A 157 6.03 -5.65 26.40
CA VAL A 157 5.92 -6.78 27.31
C VAL A 157 6.32 -8.04 26.57
N VAL A 158 7.14 -8.88 27.22
CA VAL A 158 7.43 -10.23 26.74
C VAL A 158 6.24 -11.12 27.06
N HIS A 159 5.73 -11.86 26.08
CA HIS A 159 4.48 -12.62 26.20
C HIS A 159 3.32 -11.78 26.77
N PRO A 160 2.85 -10.73 26.04
CA PRO A 160 1.62 -10.05 26.42
C PRO A 160 0.46 -11.06 26.48
N PRO A 161 -0.66 -10.75 27.16
CA PRO A 161 -1.78 -11.68 27.39
C PRO A 161 -2.61 -11.91 26.11
N ILE A 162 -1.95 -12.48 25.10
CA ILE A 162 -2.46 -12.97 23.84
C ILE A 162 -2.14 -14.47 23.77
N GLN A 163 -2.87 -15.22 22.97
CA GLN A 163 -2.50 -16.60 22.68
C GLN A 163 -1.73 -16.62 21.36
N ALA A 164 -0.64 -17.38 21.32
CA ALA A 164 0.14 -17.54 20.10
C ALA A 164 0.76 -18.94 20.04
N ALA A 165 0.81 -19.51 18.83
CA ALA A 165 1.45 -20.78 18.55
C ALA A 165 2.14 -20.73 17.18
N SER A 166 3.13 -21.60 17.00
CA SER A 166 3.90 -21.69 15.76
C SER A 166 4.38 -23.12 15.55
N ILE A 167 4.35 -23.59 14.30
CA ILE A 167 4.91 -24.87 13.89
C ILE A 167 5.91 -24.62 12.77
N VAL A 168 7.05 -25.30 12.84
CA VAL A 168 8.05 -25.33 11.77
C VAL A 168 8.12 -26.75 11.21
N ARG A 169 7.97 -26.90 9.88
CA ARG A 169 8.04 -28.18 9.16
C ARG A 169 8.77 -28.01 7.83
N GLY A 170 10.02 -28.46 7.78
CA GLY A 170 10.87 -28.27 6.60
C GLY A 170 11.07 -26.78 6.33
N THR A 171 10.76 -26.34 5.11
CA THR A 171 10.84 -24.94 4.65
C THR A 171 9.59 -24.11 5.00
N THR A 172 8.58 -24.70 5.66
CA THR A 172 7.36 -23.97 6.00
C THR A 172 7.27 -23.73 7.49
N ARG A 173 7.00 -22.48 7.87
CA ARG A 173 6.66 -22.05 9.23
C ARG A 173 5.27 -21.47 9.27
N THR A 174 4.52 -21.78 10.32
CA THR A 174 3.19 -21.23 10.56
C THR A 174 3.16 -20.43 11.85
N PHE A 175 2.27 -19.46 11.91
CA PHE A 175 1.95 -18.69 13.10
C PHE A 175 0.44 -18.67 13.26
N GLU A 176 -0.04 -18.80 14.49
CA GLU A 176 -1.42 -18.56 14.88
C GLU A 176 -1.44 -17.64 16.09
N ILE A 177 -2.30 -16.63 16.06
CA ILE A 177 -2.34 -15.56 17.05
C ILE A 177 -3.81 -15.23 17.32
N ALA A 178 -4.23 -15.28 18.58
CA ALA A 178 -5.48 -14.69 19.04
C ALA A 178 -5.18 -13.44 19.86
N ILE A 179 -5.63 -12.28 19.37
CA ILE A 179 -5.47 -10.98 20.03
C ILE A 179 -6.81 -10.62 20.69
N PRO A 180 -6.93 -10.75 22.03
CA PRO A 180 -8.20 -10.48 22.69
C PRO A 180 -8.60 -9.01 22.60
N TRP A 181 -9.87 -8.74 22.33
CA TRP A 181 -10.40 -7.37 22.29
C TRP A 181 -10.26 -6.64 23.63
N THR A 182 -10.30 -7.41 24.72
CA THR A 182 -10.07 -6.91 26.09
C THR A 182 -8.67 -6.36 26.26
N TRP A 183 -7.65 -7.04 25.72
CA TRP A 183 -6.27 -6.57 25.76
C TRP A 183 -6.04 -5.36 24.86
N MET A 184 -6.70 -5.34 23.68
CA MET A 184 -6.66 -4.18 22.80
C MET A 184 -7.47 -2.97 23.33
N GLU A 185 -8.24 -3.15 24.41
CA GLU A 185 -9.21 -2.18 24.91
C GLU A 185 -10.22 -1.74 23.83
N ALA A 186 -10.45 -2.61 22.84
CA ALA A 186 -11.27 -2.33 21.66
C ALA A 186 -12.69 -2.89 21.84
N TYR A 187 -13.64 -2.23 21.18
CA TYR A 187 -15.06 -2.62 21.17
C TYR A 187 -15.50 -2.79 19.71
N PRO A 188 -15.10 -3.89 19.06
CA PRO A 188 -15.33 -4.09 17.64
C PRO A 188 -16.83 -4.14 17.34
N GLN A 189 -17.21 -3.60 16.21
CA GLN A 189 -18.54 -3.68 15.64
C GLN A 189 -18.45 -4.17 14.19
N PRO A 190 -19.48 -4.87 13.68
CA PRO A 190 -19.57 -5.18 12.26
C PRO A 190 -19.46 -3.91 11.40
N GLY A 191 -18.68 -3.97 10.32
CA GLY A 191 -18.34 -2.86 9.44
C GLY A 191 -17.17 -1.99 9.93
N ASP A 192 -16.59 -2.28 11.10
CA ASP A 192 -15.37 -1.59 11.52
C ASP A 192 -14.19 -1.98 10.64
N VAL A 193 -13.40 -0.99 10.23
CA VAL A 193 -12.19 -1.18 9.44
C VAL A 193 -10.96 -0.91 10.29
N PHE A 194 -10.24 -1.96 10.64
CA PHE A 194 -8.96 -1.88 11.35
C PHE A 194 -7.82 -1.68 10.36
N ASP A 195 -6.83 -0.86 10.72
CA ASP A 195 -5.59 -0.81 9.94
C ASP A 195 -4.71 -2.00 10.34
N GLY A 196 -4.30 -2.80 9.36
CA GLY A 196 -3.38 -3.92 9.53
C GLY A 196 -2.04 -3.64 8.85
N THR A 197 -0.95 -4.09 9.47
CA THR A 197 0.34 -4.26 8.79
C THR A 197 0.99 -5.55 9.27
N PHE A 198 1.32 -6.43 8.35
CA PHE A 198 1.96 -7.71 8.63
C PHE A 198 3.26 -7.77 7.86
N LEU A 199 4.37 -8.00 8.55
CA LEU A 199 5.70 -7.99 7.94
C LEU A 199 6.42 -9.29 8.27
N PHE A 200 7.07 -9.87 7.28
CA PHE A 200 7.86 -11.08 7.36
C PHE A 200 9.28 -10.75 6.96
N THR A 201 10.22 -11.04 7.85
CA THR A 201 11.66 -10.90 7.58
C THR A 201 12.20 -12.22 7.07
N ASP A 202 13.21 -12.10 6.23
CA ASP A 202 13.83 -13.18 5.47
C ASP A 202 15.35 -13.05 5.63
N SER A 203 15.96 -13.99 6.34
CA SER A 203 17.36 -13.92 6.73
C SER A 203 18.09 -15.21 6.38
N ASP A 204 18.87 -15.20 5.30
CA ASP A 204 19.57 -16.40 4.81
C ASP A 204 20.88 -16.73 5.55
N ARG A 205 21.02 -16.29 6.81
CA ARG A 205 22.32 -16.27 7.51
C ARG A 205 22.29 -16.91 8.90
N PRO A 206 21.81 -18.16 9.00
CA PRO A 206 21.73 -18.85 10.28
C PRO A 206 23.12 -18.99 10.91
N GLY A 207 23.20 -18.69 12.20
CA GLY A 207 24.43 -18.82 12.99
C GLY A 207 25.46 -17.68 12.81
N GLU A 208 25.25 -16.74 11.89
CA GLU A 208 26.08 -15.54 11.84
C GLU A 208 25.77 -14.57 12.99
N ASP A 209 26.79 -13.89 13.51
CA ASP A 209 26.59 -12.82 14.47
C ASP A 209 25.82 -11.64 13.84
N VAL A 210 24.92 -11.03 14.61
CA VAL A 210 24.08 -9.92 14.11
C VAL A 210 24.90 -8.74 13.57
N ALA A 211 26.08 -8.47 14.13
CA ALA A 211 26.94 -7.38 13.64
C ALA A 211 27.48 -7.69 12.24
N VAL A 212 27.74 -8.97 11.92
CA VAL A 212 28.15 -9.43 10.59
C VAL A 212 27.00 -9.27 9.60
N LYS A 213 25.79 -9.73 9.97
CA LYS A 213 24.58 -9.56 9.16
C LYS A 213 24.29 -8.08 8.85
N ILE A 214 24.39 -7.23 9.87
CA ILE A 214 24.25 -5.77 9.73
C ILE A 214 25.31 -5.18 8.80
N ALA A 215 26.57 -5.60 8.95
CA ALA A 215 27.67 -5.08 8.13
C ALA A 215 27.52 -5.43 6.65
N SER A 216 26.90 -6.56 6.31
CA SER A 216 26.57 -6.90 4.93
C SER A 216 25.41 -6.10 4.33
N ASN A 217 24.60 -5.42 5.16
CA ASN A 217 23.44 -4.63 4.73
C ASN A 217 22.48 -5.41 3.79
N MET A 218 22.40 -6.72 3.99
CA MET A 218 21.49 -7.65 3.29
C MET A 218 20.32 -7.94 4.23
N GLU A 219 19.40 -6.99 4.30
CA GLU A 219 18.18 -7.11 5.09
C GLU A 219 17.01 -7.28 4.12
N SER A 220 16.36 -8.44 4.16
CA SER A 220 15.22 -8.77 3.32
C SER A 220 13.95 -8.90 4.16
N TRP A 221 12.88 -8.24 3.73
CA TRP A 221 11.56 -8.40 4.33
C TRP A 221 10.44 -7.99 3.38
N ILE A 222 9.30 -8.67 3.49
CA ILE A 222 8.09 -8.39 2.74
C ILE A 222 6.95 -8.05 3.72
N TRP A 223 6.07 -7.13 3.35
CA TRP A 223 4.96 -6.75 4.21
C TRP A 223 3.69 -6.48 3.43
N TRP A 224 2.55 -6.70 4.07
CA TRP A 224 1.25 -6.24 3.63
C TRP A 224 0.75 -5.13 4.53
N GLN A 225 0.08 -4.13 3.95
CA GLN A 225 -0.61 -3.04 4.65
C GLN A 225 -1.97 -2.75 4.00
N GLY A 226 -3.03 -2.72 4.80
CA GLY A 226 -4.38 -2.44 4.32
C GLY A 226 -5.43 -2.38 5.43
N GLY A 227 -6.69 -2.20 5.03
CA GLY A 227 -7.84 -2.26 5.93
C GLY A 227 -8.32 -3.70 6.15
N LEU A 228 -8.80 -3.98 7.36
CA LEU A 228 -9.43 -5.22 7.79
C LEU A 228 -10.87 -4.91 8.21
N GLU A 229 -11.84 -5.11 7.32
CA GLU A 229 -13.25 -4.82 7.55
C GLU A 229 -13.93 -6.02 8.22
N LEU A 230 -14.41 -5.84 9.45
CA LEU A 230 -15.06 -6.90 10.20
C LEU A 230 -16.47 -7.17 9.65
N VAL A 231 -16.70 -8.34 9.05
CA VAL A 231 -18.01 -8.73 8.49
C VAL A 231 -18.66 -9.86 9.30
N GLY A 232 -19.99 -9.84 9.31
CA GLY A 232 -20.83 -10.75 10.11
C GLY A 232 -21.17 -10.21 11.51
N GLN A 233 -22.02 -10.93 12.24
CA GLN A 233 -22.52 -10.55 13.56
C GLN A 233 -22.26 -11.68 14.58
N PRO A 234 -21.19 -11.61 15.38
CA PRO A 234 -20.94 -12.60 16.43
C PRO A 234 -21.89 -12.40 17.61
N ASP A 235 -22.28 -13.50 18.23
CA ASP A 235 -23.01 -13.49 19.51
C ASP A 235 -22.08 -13.02 20.64
N GLY A 236 -22.62 -12.25 21.59
CA GLY A 236 -21.87 -11.82 22.77
C GLY A 236 -20.98 -10.59 22.57
N LEU A 237 -21.11 -9.87 21.44
CA LEU A 237 -20.38 -8.61 21.24
C LEU A 237 -20.67 -7.60 22.34
N ARG A 238 -19.59 -7.03 22.90
CA ARG A 238 -19.68 -5.94 23.86
C ARG A 238 -20.07 -4.66 23.14
N PRO A 239 -21.09 -3.92 23.61
CA PRO A 239 -21.43 -2.63 23.02
C PRO A 239 -20.29 -1.63 23.27
N ARG A 240 -20.07 -0.74 22.30
CA ARG A 240 -19.17 0.40 22.51
C ARG A 240 -19.62 1.21 23.72
N PRO A 241 -18.68 1.63 24.59
CA PRO A 241 -19.01 2.58 25.65
C PRO A 241 -19.65 3.82 25.04
N ALA A 242 -20.69 4.34 25.69
CA ALA A 242 -21.26 5.62 25.30
C ALA A 242 -20.13 6.66 25.29
N LYS A 243 -19.97 7.38 24.17
CA LYS A 243 -19.01 8.48 24.11
C LYS A 243 -19.34 9.43 25.26
N GLU A 244 -18.39 9.61 26.18
CA GLU A 244 -18.54 10.53 27.30
C GLU A 244 -18.95 11.88 26.67
N PRO A 245 -20.10 12.47 27.08
CA PRO A 245 -20.51 13.74 26.53
C PRO A 245 -19.33 14.70 26.73
N PRO A 246 -18.99 15.51 25.70
CA PRO A 246 -17.82 16.36 25.77
C PRO A 246 -17.87 17.11 27.09
N ARG A 247 -16.91 16.83 27.99
CA ARG A 247 -16.87 17.52 29.28
C ARG A 247 -16.99 19.00 28.97
N PRO A 248 -17.99 19.71 29.52
CA PRO A 248 -18.11 21.14 29.29
C PRO A 248 -16.74 21.70 29.63
N LYS A 249 -16.07 22.26 28.61
CA LYS A 249 -14.76 22.88 28.80
C LYS A 249 -15.00 23.91 29.88
N GLN A 250 -14.62 23.57 31.12
CA GLN A 250 -14.58 24.51 32.20
C GLN A 250 -13.57 25.51 31.67
N ARG A 251 -14.08 26.66 31.19
CA ARG A 251 -13.25 27.79 30.84
C ARG A 251 -12.57 28.15 32.14
N VAL A 252 -11.40 27.56 32.38
CA VAL A 252 -10.37 28.21 33.17
C VAL A 252 -10.07 29.44 32.34
N ILE A 253 -10.78 30.53 32.65
CA ILE A 253 -10.35 31.86 32.28
C ILE A 253 -9.10 32.06 33.12
N ALA A 254 -7.98 31.52 32.65
CA ALA A 254 -6.70 32.07 33.01
C ALA A 254 -6.79 33.52 32.55
N ALA A 255 -6.76 34.46 33.49
CA ALA A 255 -6.62 35.86 33.17
C ALA A 255 -5.43 35.97 32.23
N ALA A 256 -5.70 36.26 30.96
CA ALA A 256 -4.67 36.42 29.97
C ALA A 256 -3.79 37.56 30.46
N GLU A 257 -2.50 37.27 30.68
CA GLU A 257 -1.52 38.34 30.81
C GLU A 257 -1.69 39.25 29.58
N PRO A 258 -1.73 40.58 29.76
CA PRO A 258 -1.89 41.50 28.64
C PRO A 258 -0.74 41.25 27.66
N LEU A 259 -1.10 40.93 26.41
CA LEU A 259 -0.18 40.82 25.28
C LEU A 259 0.69 42.08 25.21
N ASP A 260 2.00 41.88 25.02
CA ASP A 260 2.94 42.97 24.75
C ASP A 260 2.33 43.90 23.67
N PRO A 261 2.28 45.22 23.91
CA PRO A 261 1.70 46.19 22.97
C PRO A 261 2.23 46.05 21.54
N ARG A 262 3.49 45.62 21.37
CA ARG A 262 4.11 45.41 20.05
C ARG A 262 3.53 44.19 19.33
N ILE A 263 3.17 43.14 20.07
CA ILE A 263 2.53 41.94 19.52
C ILE A 263 1.07 42.27 19.17
N ALA A 264 0.37 43.02 20.02
CA ALA A 264 -0.98 43.48 19.75
C ALA A 264 -1.06 44.33 18.46
N GLU A 265 -0.10 45.24 18.28
CA GLU A 265 0.00 46.09 17.08
C GLU A 265 0.35 45.28 15.82
N ALA A 266 1.25 44.29 15.93
CA ALA A 266 1.58 43.40 14.83
C ALA A 266 0.39 42.53 14.40
N VAL A 267 -0.40 42.03 15.36
CA VAL A 267 -1.62 41.27 15.10
C VAL A 267 -2.70 42.15 14.47
N ALA A 268 -2.83 43.41 14.90
CA ALA A 268 -3.75 44.36 14.28
C ALA A 268 -3.37 44.64 12.82
N ARG A 269 -2.10 44.94 12.54
CA ARG A 269 -1.59 45.12 11.17
C ARG A 269 -1.79 43.87 10.31
N SER A 270 -1.53 42.68 10.86
CA SER A 270 -1.74 41.42 10.13
C SER A 270 -3.22 41.18 9.79
N ARG A 271 -4.15 41.60 10.66
CA ARG A 271 -5.60 41.52 10.39
C ARG A 271 -6.04 42.51 9.32
N GLU A 272 -5.52 43.73 9.34
CA GLU A 272 -5.80 44.73 8.29
C GLU A 272 -5.31 44.25 6.91
N ILE A 273 -4.11 43.68 6.84
CA ILE A 273 -3.58 43.09 5.60
C ILE A 273 -4.44 41.91 5.14
N ALA A 274 -4.88 41.05 6.05
CA ALA A 274 -5.75 39.91 5.72
C ALA A 274 -7.13 40.35 5.22
N ILE A 275 -7.70 41.40 5.81
CA ILE A 275 -8.98 41.98 5.37
C ILE A 275 -8.84 42.61 3.98
N ALA A 276 -7.74 43.33 3.72
CA ALA A 276 -7.45 43.89 2.40
C ALA A 276 -7.28 42.80 1.33
N ALA A 277 -6.52 41.74 1.63
CA ALA A 277 -6.32 40.61 0.71
C ALA A 277 -7.62 39.83 0.42
N ALA A 278 -8.50 39.71 1.43
CA ALA A 278 -9.82 39.10 1.25
C ALA A 278 -10.72 39.95 0.36
N ALA A 279 -10.68 41.28 0.49
CA ALA A 279 -11.44 42.20 -0.36
C ALA A 279 -11.00 42.13 -1.83
N ASP A 280 -9.69 42.03 -2.08
CA ASP A 280 -9.15 41.84 -3.44
C ASP A 280 -9.53 40.49 -4.04
N SER A 281 -9.52 39.41 -3.23
CA SER A 281 -9.94 38.08 -3.68
C SER A 281 -11.42 38.05 -4.08
N VAL A 282 -12.30 38.73 -3.32
CA VAL A 282 -13.72 38.87 -3.67
C VAL A 282 -13.90 39.65 -4.97
N ARG A 283 -13.10 40.70 -5.20
CA ARG A 283 -13.15 41.52 -6.42
C ARG A 283 -12.68 40.72 -7.65
N GLN A 284 -11.64 39.90 -7.51
CA GLN A 284 -11.18 38.99 -8.58
C GLN A 284 -12.22 37.92 -8.91
N LEU A 285 -12.88 37.35 -7.90
CA LEU A 285 -13.94 36.35 -8.10
C LEU A 285 -15.13 36.95 -8.87
N ALA A 286 -15.53 38.18 -8.54
CA ALA A 286 -16.59 38.90 -9.23
C ALA A 286 -16.24 39.20 -10.70
N GLN A 287 -14.98 39.55 -10.99
CA GLN A 287 -14.50 39.76 -12.37
C GLN A 287 -14.50 38.45 -13.18
N ALA A 288 -14.07 37.34 -12.58
CA ALA A 288 -14.09 36.03 -13.22
C ALA A 288 -15.52 35.55 -13.53
N GLN A 289 -16.46 35.79 -12.61
CA GLN A 289 -17.88 35.47 -12.82
C GLN A 289 -18.51 36.34 -13.92
N ALA A 290 -18.16 37.64 -13.99
CA ALA A 290 -18.61 38.51 -15.07
C ALA A 290 -18.08 38.07 -16.45
N ALA A 291 -16.81 37.65 -16.52
CA ALA A 291 -16.20 37.10 -17.74
C ALA A 291 -16.83 35.76 -18.17
N ALA A 292 -17.12 34.87 -17.21
CA ALA A 292 -17.79 33.60 -17.48
C ALA A 292 -19.23 33.80 -17.98
N LYS A 293 -19.95 34.78 -17.44
CA LYS A 293 -21.29 35.13 -17.90
C LYS A 293 -21.29 35.70 -19.33
N ALA A 294 -20.33 36.58 -19.65
CA ALA A 294 -20.16 37.10 -21.01
C ALA A 294 -19.80 35.99 -22.03
N ALA A 295 -19.03 34.97 -21.60
CA ALA A 295 -18.72 33.82 -22.44
C ALA A 295 -19.91 32.86 -22.64
N ALA A 296 -20.76 32.68 -21.63
CA ALA A 296 -21.97 31.85 -21.73
C ALA A 296 -23.05 32.47 -22.62
N GLU A 297 -23.18 33.81 -22.61
CA GLU A 297 -24.11 34.54 -23.48
C GLU A 297 -23.70 34.48 -24.96
N ALA A 298 -22.40 34.29 -25.26
CA ALA A 298 -21.90 34.09 -26.63
C ALA A 298 -22.09 32.65 -27.17
N ALA A 299 -22.33 31.66 -26.30
CA ALA A 299 -22.44 30.24 -26.68
C ALA A 299 -23.89 29.76 -26.87
N THR A 300 -24.89 30.62 -26.64
CA THR A 300 -26.31 30.25 -26.71
C THR A 300 -26.95 30.70 -28.03
N THR A 301 -26.39 30.25 -29.16
CA THR A 301 -27.07 30.25 -30.46
C THR A 301 -26.58 29.02 -31.21
N VAL A 302 -27.23 27.87 -30.97
CA VAL A 302 -27.47 26.75 -31.90
C VAL A 302 -27.88 25.50 -31.10
N ALA A 303 -28.93 24.84 -31.63
CA ALA A 303 -29.40 23.48 -31.37
C ALA A 303 -30.28 23.23 -30.13
N GLY A 304 -31.58 23.10 -30.41
CA GLY A 304 -32.57 22.53 -29.51
C GLY A 304 -32.84 21.04 -29.76
N ALA A 305 -33.39 20.42 -28.71
CA ALA A 305 -34.36 19.33 -28.62
C ALA A 305 -34.07 17.98 -29.31
N VAL A 306 -34.08 16.88 -28.54
CA VAL A 306 -35.06 15.75 -28.62
C VAL A 306 -35.06 14.94 -27.30
N THR A 307 -36.25 14.53 -26.88
CA THR A 307 -36.67 13.76 -25.68
C THR A 307 -36.70 12.24 -25.89
N GLY A 308 -36.58 11.44 -24.81
CA GLY A 308 -37.20 10.10 -24.73
C GLY A 308 -36.53 9.07 -23.80
N PRO A 309 -37.24 8.47 -22.81
CA PRO A 309 -36.66 7.55 -21.80
C PRO A 309 -37.12 6.07 -21.95
N THR A 310 -36.34 5.11 -21.44
CA THR A 310 -36.86 3.79 -21.02
C THR A 310 -35.95 3.07 -20.01
N ALA A 311 -36.57 2.46 -19.00
CA ALA A 311 -35.99 1.60 -17.98
C ALA A 311 -36.08 0.09 -18.36
N VAL A 312 -35.37 -0.79 -17.63
CA VAL A 312 -35.91 -1.93 -16.81
C VAL A 312 -34.79 -2.95 -16.44
N SER A 313 -34.83 -3.39 -15.17
CA SER A 313 -34.41 -4.65 -14.50
C SER A 313 -33.75 -5.77 -15.34
N GLY A 314 -32.78 -6.56 -14.87
CA GLY A 314 -32.61 -7.24 -13.58
C GLY A 314 -32.60 -8.77 -13.82
N VAL A 315 -31.87 -9.56 -13.03
CA VAL A 315 -32.23 -10.94 -12.58
C VAL A 315 -31.02 -11.62 -11.90
N VAL A 316 -31.36 -12.23 -10.76
CA VAL A 316 -30.61 -13.08 -9.84
C VAL A 316 -30.68 -14.54 -10.31
N ALA A 317 -29.65 -15.34 -10.03
CA ALA A 317 -29.85 -16.78 -9.82
C ALA A 317 -28.83 -17.36 -8.83
N THR A 318 -29.37 -17.80 -7.71
CA THR A 318 -28.83 -18.71 -6.70
C THR A 318 -28.86 -20.15 -7.23
N THR A 319 -27.95 -21.04 -6.80
CA THR A 319 -28.27 -22.15 -5.88
C THR A 319 -27.10 -23.05 -5.52
N ASP A 320 -27.28 -23.62 -4.32
CA ASP A 320 -26.41 -24.36 -3.42
C ASP A 320 -26.22 -25.87 -3.67
N VAL A 321 -25.12 -26.36 -3.08
CA VAL A 321 -24.94 -27.62 -2.30
C VAL A 321 -24.91 -28.98 -3.03
N ALA A 322 -23.76 -29.69 -2.90
CA ALA A 322 -23.63 -30.93 -2.10
C ALA A 322 -22.23 -31.58 -2.13
N ALA A 323 -21.86 -32.18 -0.97
CA ALA A 323 -21.04 -33.39 -0.78
C ALA A 323 -19.51 -33.30 -0.54
N ALA A 324 -19.12 -32.66 0.58
CA ALA A 324 -18.56 -33.29 1.80
C ALA A 324 -17.63 -34.54 1.76
N SER A 325 -16.82 -34.79 0.71
CA SER A 325 -15.79 -35.86 0.77
C SER A 325 -14.40 -35.51 0.23
N SER A 326 -14.07 -34.21 0.07
CA SER A 326 -12.77 -33.81 -0.48
C SER A 326 -12.04 -32.70 0.29
N ALA A 327 -12.27 -32.52 1.60
CA ALA A 327 -11.70 -31.38 2.34
C ALA A 327 -10.16 -31.25 2.25
N THR A 328 -9.39 -32.33 2.31
CA THR A 328 -7.91 -32.29 2.25
C THR A 328 -7.35 -32.12 0.83
N GLY A 329 -7.97 -32.75 -0.18
CA GLY A 329 -7.58 -32.60 -1.58
C GLY A 329 -8.08 -31.30 -2.21
N SER A 330 -9.26 -30.82 -1.81
CA SER A 330 -9.83 -29.56 -2.27
C SER A 330 -9.17 -28.36 -1.63
N LEU A 331 -8.73 -28.41 -0.37
CA LEU A 331 -7.97 -27.30 0.23
C LEU A 331 -6.64 -27.12 -0.49
N ARG A 332 -5.86 -28.19 -0.72
CA ARG A 332 -4.58 -28.11 -1.48
C ARG A 332 -4.79 -27.77 -2.95
N ALA A 333 -5.84 -28.29 -3.60
CA ALA A 333 -6.17 -27.95 -4.98
C ALA A 333 -6.83 -26.57 -5.13
N ARG A 334 -7.43 -26.00 -4.08
CA ARG A 334 -8.02 -24.65 -4.05
C ARG A 334 -6.97 -23.62 -3.61
N LEU A 335 -6.06 -23.98 -2.71
CA LEU A 335 -4.78 -23.30 -2.45
C LEU A 335 -4.00 -23.24 -3.74
N ASN A 336 -3.70 -24.36 -4.39
CA ASN A 336 -2.96 -24.36 -5.65
C ASN A 336 -3.74 -23.69 -6.79
N ARG A 337 -5.07 -23.81 -6.91
CA ARG A 337 -5.84 -23.10 -7.96
C ARG A 337 -5.99 -21.60 -7.69
N LYS A 338 -6.08 -21.16 -6.43
CA LYS A 338 -6.09 -19.72 -6.09
C LYS A 338 -4.68 -19.13 -6.08
N LEU A 339 -3.65 -19.86 -5.66
CA LEU A 339 -2.24 -19.52 -5.83
C LEU A 339 -1.88 -19.50 -7.32
N LEU A 340 -2.41 -20.39 -8.17
CA LEU A 340 -2.22 -20.31 -9.63
C LEU A 340 -3.06 -19.20 -10.29
N ALA A 341 -4.27 -18.92 -9.79
CA ALA A 341 -5.12 -17.83 -10.29
C ALA A 341 -4.68 -16.44 -9.76
N ARG A 342 -3.96 -16.37 -8.64
CA ARG A 342 -3.30 -15.17 -8.09
C ARG A 342 -1.81 -15.08 -8.40
N ARG A 343 -1.14 -16.16 -8.85
CA ARG A 343 0.17 -16.14 -9.56
C ARG A 343 0.11 -15.41 -10.90
N ALA A 344 -1.09 -15.03 -11.34
CA ALA A 344 -1.28 -13.91 -12.25
C ALA A 344 -1.08 -12.53 -11.56
N ALA A 345 -0.46 -12.50 -10.38
CA ALA A 345 0.31 -11.38 -9.86
C ALA A 345 1.12 -10.86 -11.03
N LEU A 346 1.01 -9.55 -11.26
CA LEU A 346 1.39 -8.92 -12.50
C LEU A 346 2.89 -9.07 -12.73
N ARG A 347 3.29 -10.20 -13.32
CA ARG A 347 4.64 -10.42 -13.76
C ARG A 347 4.92 -9.39 -14.83
N ALA A 348 5.98 -8.62 -14.64
CA ALA A 348 6.40 -7.65 -15.61
C ALA A 348 6.61 -8.38 -16.96
N PRO A 349 6.06 -7.86 -18.06
CA PRO A 349 6.33 -8.40 -19.38
C PRO A 349 7.84 -8.56 -19.62
N GLN A 350 8.22 -9.57 -20.40
CA GLN A 350 9.64 -9.91 -20.62
C GLN A 350 10.49 -8.71 -21.08
N TYR A 351 9.90 -7.78 -21.83
CA TYR A 351 10.62 -6.58 -22.27
C TYR A 351 11.01 -5.64 -21.12
N LEU A 352 10.21 -5.55 -20.04
CA LEU A 352 10.55 -4.81 -18.82
C LEU A 352 11.61 -5.53 -18.01
N GLN A 353 11.52 -6.86 -17.92
CA GLN A 353 12.54 -7.68 -17.26
C GLN A 353 13.90 -7.60 -17.99
N SER A 354 13.88 -7.40 -19.31
CA SER A 354 15.06 -7.25 -20.17
C SER A 354 15.64 -5.83 -20.28
N LEU A 355 15.09 -4.84 -19.56
CA LEU A 355 15.69 -3.49 -19.52
C LEU A 355 17.12 -3.59 -18.98
N ASP A 356 18.04 -2.81 -19.54
CA ASP A 356 19.40 -2.66 -19.03
C ASP A 356 19.29 -2.00 -17.65
N ARG A 357 19.22 -2.83 -16.62
CA ARG A 357 18.81 -2.43 -15.27
C ARG A 357 20.00 -2.43 -14.34
N ASP A 358 19.87 -1.67 -13.26
CA ASP A 358 20.77 -1.79 -12.12
C ASP A 358 20.87 -3.29 -11.73
N PRO A 359 22.07 -3.89 -11.75
CA PRO A 359 22.25 -5.31 -11.44
C PRO A 359 21.81 -5.67 -10.01
N GLU A 360 21.62 -4.67 -9.14
CA GLU A 360 21.08 -4.85 -7.78
C GLU A 360 19.55 -4.99 -7.76
N LEU A 361 18.82 -4.79 -8.88
CA LEU A 361 17.38 -4.98 -8.95
C LEU A 361 17.00 -6.44 -9.24
N SER A 362 16.23 -7.03 -8.33
CA SER A 362 15.64 -8.37 -8.48
C SER A 362 14.42 -8.37 -9.41
N ASP A 363 14.05 -9.54 -9.94
CA ASP A 363 12.84 -9.70 -10.76
C ASP A 363 11.57 -9.35 -9.96
N ALA A 364 11.51 -9.69 -8.67
CA ALA A 364 10.40 -9.34 -7.78
C ALA A 364 10.21 -7.82 -7.61
N GLN A 365 11.32 -7.07 -7.58
CA GLN A 365 11.28 -5.60 -7.55
C GLN A 365 10.78 -5.01 -8.87
N VAL A 366 11.16 -5.61 -10.00
CA VAL A 366 10.66 -5.21 -11.32
C VAL A 366 9.16 -5.52 -11.49
N ASP A 367 8.70 -6.66 -10.99
CA ASP A 367 7.27 -6.99 -10.96
C ASP A 367 6.49 -5.99 -10.09
N SER A 368 7.03 -5.61 -8.93
CA SER A 368 6.44 -4.59 -8.05
C SER A 368 6.40 -3.21 -8.71
N PHE A 369 7.46 -2.83 -9.43
CA PHE A 369 7.49 -1.61 -10.25
C PHE A 369 6.38 -1.60 -11.30
N TYR A 370 6.24 -2.71 -12.04
CA TYR A 370 5.20 -2.84 -13.06
C TYR A 370 3.79 -2.74 -12.48
N ALA A 371 3.53 -3.40 -11.35
CA ALA A 371 2.25 -3.33 -10.67
C ALA A 371 1.91 -1.91 -10.17
N VAL A 372 2.87 -1.20 -9.58
CA VAL A 372 2.68 0.21 -9.18
C VAL A 372 2.42 1.10 -10.38
N LEU A 373 3.19 0.95 -11.46
CA LEU A 373 2.98 1.71 -12.69
C LEU A 373 1.58 1.49 -13.25
N ARG A 374 1.15 0.24 -13.36
CA ARG A 374 -0.19 -0.10 -13.82
C ARG A 374 -1.27 0.53 -12.94
N ARG A 375 -1.18 0.38 -11.62
CA ARG A 375 -2.13 0.98 -10.67
C ARG A 375 -2.21 2.50 -10.79
N GLN A 376 -1.07 3.18 -10.93
CA GLN A 376 -1.05 4.64 -11.08
C GLN A 376 -1.62 5.09 -12.43
N MET A 377 -1.33 4.36 -13.50
CA MET A 377 -1.88 4.64 -14.82
C MET A 377 -3.39 4.37 -14.86
N ASP A 378 -3.87 3.27 -14.27
CA ASP A 378 -5.30 2.97 -14.13
C ASP A 378 -6.05 4.09 -13.38
N ARG A 379 -5.46 4.64 -12.31
CA ARG A 379 -6.02 5.79 -11.60
C ARG A 379 -6.07 7.04 -12.47
N ILE A 380 -5.02 7.32 -13.24
CA ILE A 380 -5.01 8.46 -14.17
C ILE A 380 -6.11 8.30 -15.21
N VAL A 381 -6.30 7.10 -15.78
CA VAL A 381 -7.28 6.85 -16.84
C VAL A 381 -8.71 6.84 -16.30
N GLN A 382 -8.99 6.01 -15.29
CA GLN A 382 -10.35 5.80 -14.80
C GLN A 382 -10.87 7.00 -14.00
N GLN A 383 -10.01 7.63 -13.20
CA GLN A 383 -10.42 8.71 -12.29
C GLN A 383 -10.08 10.10 -12.84
N ARG A 384 -9.41 10.18 -14.01
CA ARG A 384 -8.90 11.43 -14.62
C ARG A 384 -8.13 12.31 -13.64
N ILE A 385 -7.36 11.70 -12.75
CA ILE A 385 -6.62 12.42 -11.71
C ILE A 385 -5.33 12.99 -12.28
N THR A 386 -5.12 14.28 -12.01
CA THR A 386 -3.82 14.93 -12.22
C THR A 386 -2.90 14.60 -11.04
N THR A 387 -1.83 13.84 -11.29
CA THR A 387 -0.82 13.50 -10.28
C THR A 387 0.54 14.06 -10.66
N ARG A 388 1.35 14.37 -9.65
CA ARG A 388 2.76 14.73 -9.87
C ARG A 388 3.54 13.46 -10.17
N VAL A 389 4.30 13.46 -11.27
CA VAL A 389 4.97 12.24 -11.74
C VAL A 389 6.16 11.84 -10.86
N ASP A 390 6.74 12.75 -10.09
CA ASP A 390 7.82 12.43 -9.15
C ASP A 390 7.34 11.55 -7.99
N PHE A 391 6.03 11.52 -7.69
CA PHE A 391 5.49 10.57 -6.74
C PHE A 391 5.58 9.13 -7.23
N PHE A 392 5.65 8.87 -8.53
CA PHE A 392 5.78 7.48 -9.03
C PHE A 392 7.10 6.86 -8.60
N VAL A 393 8.19 7.63 -8.66
CA VAL A 393 9.50 7.19 -8.17
C VAL A 393 9.42 6.80 -6.69
N ILE A 394 8.72 7.60 -5.89
CA ILE A 394 8.56 7.38 -4.45
C ILE A 394 7.69 6.16 -4.18
N ASP A 395 6.54 6.06 -4.85
CA ASP A 395 5.59 4.95 -4.69
C ASP A 395 6.23 3.62 -5.12
N MET A 396 6.93 3.61 -6.26
CA MET A 396 7.67 2.44 -6.75
C MET A 396 8.79 2.04 -5.80
N ALA A 397 9.62 3.00 -5.37
CA ALA A 397 10.71 2.71 -4.44
C ALA A 397 10.18 2.23 -3.08
N SER A 398 9.02 2.73 -2.64
CA SER A 398 8.41 2.31 -1.39
C SER A 398 7.80 0.91 -1.50
N ALA A 399 7.12 0.60 -2.60
CA ALA A 399 6.52 -0.71 -2.83
C ALA A 399 7.58 -1.80 -3.09
N ALA A 400 8.62 -1.50 -3.86
CA ALA A 400 9.72 -2.43 -4.11
C ALA A 400 10.82 -2.39 -3.03
N GLY A 401 10.70 -1.47 -2.06
CA GLY A 401 11.67 -1.18 -0.98
C GLY A 401 13.12 -1.14 -1.44
N CYS A 402 13.32 -0.52 -2.59
CA CYS A 402 14.63 -0.20 -3.14
C CYS A 402 14.95 1.28 -2.87
N ARG A 403 16.12 1.72 -3.30
CA ARG A 403 16.46 3.15 -3.24
C ARG A 403 15.69 3.94 -4.31
N ARG A 404 15.45 5.24 -4.04
CA ARG A 404 14.72 6.13 -4.97
C ARG A 404 15.45 6.35 -6.30
N ASP A 405 16.77 6.33 -6.29
CA ASP A 405 17.58 6.41 -7.50
C ASP A 405 17.43 5.15 -8.37
N GLN A 406 17.26 3.97 -7.76
CA GLN A 406 17.03 2.73 -8.50
C GLN A 406 15.68 2.75 -9.23
N SER A 407 14.59 3.09 -8.53
CA SER A 407 13.27 3.19 -9.21
C SER A 407 13.25 4.31 -10.26
N ARG A 408 13.97 5.42 -10.02
CA ARG A 408 14.11 6.51 -10.99
C ARG A 408 14.90 6.07 -12.22
N ASN A 409 16.03 5.40 -12.05
CA ASN A 409 16.85 4.93 -13.16
C ASN A 409 16.04 3.95 -14.01
N PHE A 410 15.39 2.97 -13.37
CA PHE A 410 14.46 2.05 -14.05
C PHE A 410 13.39 2.79 -14.86
N LEU A 411 12.74 3.81 -14.29
CA LEU A 411 11.77 4.64 -15.01
C LEU A 411 12.41 5.40 -16.19
N VAL A 412 13.60 5.95 -16.02
CA VAL A 412 14.31 6.67 -17.09
C VAL A 412 14.65 5.73 -18.23
N ASP A 413 15.12 4.51 -17.93
CA ASP A 413 15.52 3.52 -18.94
C ASP A 413 14.30 2.99 -19.69
N LEU A 414 13.20 2.71 -18.98
CA LEU A 414 11.91 2.38 -19.58
C LEU A 414 11.45 3.50 -20.53
N LEU A 415 11.43 4.74 -20.06
CA LEU A 415 10.96 5.88 -20.84
C LEU A 415 11.89 6.21 -22.02
N ALA A 416 13.19 5.95 -21.90
CA ALA A 416 14.13 6.06 -23.01
C ALA A 416 13.82 5.02 -24.09
N LYS A 417 13.60 3.76 -23.70
CA LYS A 417 13.22 2.70 -24.64
C LYS A 417 11.90 2.98 -25.37
N LEU A 418 10.94 3.62 -24.71
CA LEU A 418 9.67 4.06 -25.33
C LEU A 418 9.80 5.34 -26.17
N ALA A 419 10.86 6.12 -25.98
CA ALA A 419 11.13 7.37 -26.70
C ALA A 419 12.11 7.20 -27.87
N GLU A 420 12.81 6.08 -27.98
CA GLU A 420 13.65 5.76 -29.15
C GLU A 420 12.81 5.18 -30.29
N PRO A 421 13.33 5.09 -31.53
CA PRO A 421 12.68 4.33 -32.59
C PRO A 421 12.33 2.95 -32.07
N HIS A 422 11.03 2.64 -32.04
CA HIS A 422 10.53 1.46 -31.36
C HIS A 422 11.13 0.21 -31.99
N ASP A 423 11.73 -0.64 -31.15
CA ASP A 423 12.06 -1.99 -31.57
C ASP A 423 10.77 -2.75 -31.95
N GLU A 424 10.91 -3.89 -32.63
CA GLU A 424 9.77 -4.67 -33.10
C GLU A 424 8.83 -5.11 -31.95
N VAL A 425 9.32 -5.19 -30.72
CA VAL A 425 8.52 -5.57 -29.54
C VAL A 425 7.66 -4.40 -29.08
N VAL A 426 8.27 -3.22 -28.88
CA VAL A 426 7.58 -2.00 -28.45
C VAL A 426 6.58 -1.55 -29.53
N ALA A 427 6.96 -1.62 -30.80
CA ALA A 427 6.09 -1.26 -31.92
C ALA A 427 4.84 -2.16 -31.97
N ARG A 428 5.00 -3.48 -31.78
CA ARG A 428 3.87 -4.42 -31.73
C ARG A 428 2.95 -4.15 -30.55
N TRP A 429 3.50 -3.81 -29.39
CA TRP A 429 2.70 -3.50 -28.20
C TRP A 429 1.86 -2.24 -28.39
N ILE A 430 2.47 -1.17 -28.92
CA ILE A 430 1.74 0.07 -29.23
C ILE A 430 0.68 -0.18 -30.32
N ALA A 431 1.00 -0.96 -31.35
CA ALA A 431 0.05 -1.31 -32.40
C ALA A 431 -1.13 -2.14 -31.86
N ALA A 432 -0.87 -3.06 -30.92
CA ALA A 432 -1.92 -3.83 -30.25
C ALA A 432 -2.82 -2.91 -29.42
N ALA A 433 -2.25 -2.00 -28.63
CA ALA A 433 -3.02 -1.02 -27.85
C ALA A 433 -3.84 -0.08 -28.74
N ALA A 434 -3.26 0.39 -29.85
CA ALA A 434 -3.96 1.22 -30.85
C ALA A 434 -5.15 0.44 -31.46
N THR A 435 -4.95 -0.83 -31.78
CA THR A 435 -6.01 -1.71 -32.31
C THR A 435 -7.14 -1.89 -31.30
N THR A 436 -6.81 -2.17 -30.03
CA THR A 436 -7.79 -2.31 -28.95
C THR A 436 -8.60 -1.03 -28.73
N SER A 437 -7.97 0.14 -28.88
CA SER A 437 -8.63 1.45 -28.76
C SER A 437 -9.29 1.94 -30.05
N ALA A 438 -9.22 1.18 -31.16
CA ALA A 438 -9.65 1.61 -32.49
C ALA A 438 -9.02 2.93 -32.97
N LEU A 439 -7.74 3.15 -32.65
CA LEU A 439 -6.98 4.35 -32.98
C LEU A 439 -5.98 4.11 -34.11
N ASP A 440 -5.58 5.20 -34.76
CA ASP A 440 -4.52 5.19 -35.76
C ASP A 440 -3.16 4.83 -35.12
N GLY A 441 -2.45 3.88 -35.73
CA GLY A 441 -1.15 3.39 -35.26
C GLY A 441 -0.08 4.48 -35.20
N PRO A 442 0.17 5.22 -36.31
CA PRO A 442 1.06 6.37 -36.33
C PRO A 442 0.77 7.43 -35.26
N SER A 443 -0.48 7.88 -35.10
CA SER A 443 -0.86 8.83 -34.04
C SER A 443 -0.61 8.25 -32.65
N SER A 444 -0.93 6.97 -32.43
CA SER A 444 -0.67 6.30 -31.15
C SER A 444 0.83 6.21 -30.83
N ALA A 445 1.66 5.89 -31.81
CA ALA A 445 3.12 5.85 -31.65
C ALA A 445 3.70 7.24 -31.37
N ALA A 446 3.24 8.28 -32.07
CA ALA A 446 3.63 9.67 -31.83
C ALA A 446 3.27 10.13 -30.40
N PHE A 447 2.08 9.74 -29.92
CA PHE A 447 1.63 10.03 -28.57
C PHE A 447 2.57 9.41 -27.52
N VAL A 448 2.81 8.09 -27.62
CA VAL A 448 3.66 7.35 -26.68
C VAL A 448 5.08 7.89 -26.68
N HIS A 449 5.63 8.17 -27.86
CA HIS A 449 6.97 8.74 -28.01
C HIS A 449 7.08 10.10 -27.30
N GLU A 450 6.15 11.04 -27.55
CA GLU A 450 6.23 12.37 -26.97
C GLU A 450 6.04 12.39 -25.44
N VAL A 451 5.09 11.59 -24.93
CA VAL A 451 4.89 11.44 -23.49
C VAL A 451 6.14 10.85 -22.84
N SER A 452 6.68 9.78 -23.40
CA SER A 452 7.85 9.08 -22.85
C SER A 452 9.09 9.95 -22.84
N ARG A 453 9.36 10.64 -23.96
CA ARG A 453 10.49 11.56 -24.10
C ARG A 453 10.44 12.70 -23.07
N ARG A 454 9.27 13.30 -22.84
CA ARG A 454 9.11 14.39 -21.86
C ARG A 454 9.19 13.90 -20.42
N ALA A 455 8.51 12.80 -20.11
CA ALA A 455 8.57 12.19 -18.78
C ALA A 455 10.02 11.80 -18.44
N GLY A 456 10.71 11.12 -19.35
CA GLY A 456 12.11 10.71 -19.20
C GLY A 456 13.04 11.90 -18.97
N SER A 457 12.90 12.97 -19.78
CA SER A 457 13.68 14.19 -19.55
C SER A 457 13.38 14.84 -18.20
N THR A 458 12.15 14.74 -17.69
CA THR A 458 11.78 15.33 -16.40
C THR A 458 12.41 14.54 -15.26
N PHE A 459 12.30 13.21 -15.28
CA PHE A 459 12.93 12.35 -14.28
C PHE A 459 14.46 12.47 -14.26
N LYS A 460 15.10 12.52 -15.42
CA LYS A 460 16.56 12.70 -15.54
C LYS A 460 17.06 14.02 -14.93
N LYS A 461 16.25 15.08 -15.02
CA LYS A 461 16.59 16.42 -14.50
C LYS A 461 16.10 16.67 -13.08
N LEU A 462 15.50 15.67 -12.41
CA LEU A 462 14.81 15.87 -11.12
C LEU A 462 13.75 16.98 -11.18
N GLY A 463 13.13 17.15 -12.34
CA GLY A 463 12.08 18.15 -12.54
C GLY A 463 10.74 17.70 -11.96
N ILE A 464 9.82 18.65 -11.84
CA ILE A 464 8.44 18.39 -11.41
C ILE A 464 7.51 18.65 -12.60
N THR A 465 6.64 17.69 -12.91
CA THR A 465 5.56 17.85 -13.89
C THR A 465 4.34 17.03 -13.46
N THR A 466 3.23 17.17 -14.17
CA THR A 466 1.99 16.45 -13.90
C THR A 466 1.60 15.53 -15.05
N SER A 467 0.85 14.46 -14.75
CA SER A 467 0.28 13.56 -15.76
C SER A 467 -0.52 14.33 -16.81
N GLN A 468 -1.34 15.30 -16.39
CA GLN A 468 -2.16 16.12 -17.28
C GLN A 468 -1.33 16.97 -18.26
N GLU A 469 -0.22 17.57 -17.83
CA GLU A 469 0.64 18.34 -18.75
C GLU A 469 1.32 17.40 -19.76
N LEU A 470 1.75 16.22 -19.35
CA LEU A 470 2.31 15.21 -20.27
C LEU A 470 1.28 14.76 -21.31
N ILE A 471 0.07 14.41 -20.87
CA ILE A 471 -1.03 13.98 -21.75
C ILE A 471 -1.40 15.10 -22.73
N LYS A 472 -1.54 16.34 -22.24
CA LYS A 472 -1.84 17.51 -23.08
C LYS A 472 -0.79 17.70 -24.17
N ARG A 473 0.49 17.48 -23.86
CA ARG A 473 1.58 17.59 -24.86
C ARG A 473 1.56 16.43 -25.85
N GLY A 474 1.37 15.20 -25.38
CA GLY A 474 1.23 14.03 -26.25
C GLY A 474 0.09 14.18 -27.25
N ARG A 475 -1.07 14.66 -26.79
CA ARG A 475 -2.24 14.97 -27.66
C ARG A 475 -1.90 15.98 -28.74
N LYS A 476 -1.23 17.08 -28.37
CA LYS A 476 -0.85 18.12 -29.31
C LYS A 476 0.05 17.60 -30.43
N GLU A 477 0.95 16.67 -30.12
CA GLU A 477 1.89 16.11 -31.09
C GLU A 477 1.26 15.02 -31.97
N SER A 478 0.42 14.18 -31.38
CA SER A 478 -0.21 13.03 -32.06
C SER A 478 -1.48 13.35 -32.84
N GLY A 479 -2.13 14.47 -32.51
CA GLY A 479 -3.46 14.82 -33.01
C GLY A 479 -4.61 14.11 -32.29
N LEU A 480 -4.33 13.24 -31.30
CA LEU A 480 -5.36 12.57 -30.53
C LEU A 480 -6.15 13.55 -29.65
N ASP A 481 -7.45 13.33 -29.55
CA ASP A 481 -8.28 14.04 -28.59
C ASP A 481 -8.04 13.54 -27.14
N GLU A 482 -8.83 14.06 -26.19
CA GLU A 482 -8.64 13.70 -24.79
C GLU A 482 -9.02 12.26 -24.49
N ASP A 483 -10.17 11.84 -24.99
CA ASP A 483 -10.75 10.55 -24.68
C ASP A 483 -9.96 9.45 -25.41
N GLU A 484 -9.54 9.71 -26.65
CA GLU A 484 -8.62 8.85 -27.41
C GLU A 484 -7.29 8.65 -26.67
N ALA A 485 -6.70 9.72 -26.13
CA ALA A 485 -5.46 9.61 -25.35
C ALA A 485 -5.64 8.76 -24.09
N TYR A 486 -6.73 8.94 -23.34
CA TYR A 486 -7.01 8.13 -22.15
C TYR A 486 -7.34 6.67 -22.51
N MET A 487 -8.06 6.42 -23.60
CA MET A 487 -8.30 5.06 -24.11
C MET A 487 -6.99 4.37 -24.51
N LEU A 488 -6.10 5.07 -25.21
CA LEU A 488 -4.78 4.54 -25.57
C LEU A 488 -3.96 4.19 -24.32
N ILE A 489 -3.91 5.10 -23.34
CA ILE A 489 -3.21 4.84 -22.07
C ILE A 489 -3.80 3.61 -21.38
N GLY A 490 -5.12 3.48 -21.32
CA GLY A 490 -5.78 2.30 -20.73
C GLY A 490 -5.45 0.99 -21.47
N SER A 491 -5.44 1.01 -22.80
CA SER A 491 -5.13 -0.16 -23.63
C SER A 491 -3.67 -0.58 -23.57
N LEU A 492 -2.73 0.35 -23.37
CA LEU A 492 -1.33 0.01 -23.11
C LEU A 492 -1.17 -0.82 -21.82
N LEU A 493 -2.09 -0.69 -20.87
CA LEU A 493 -2.05 -1.40 -19.59
C LEU A 493 -2.79 -2.73 -19.60
N SER A 494 -3.51 -3.02 -20.68
CA SER A 494 -4.25 -4.27 -20.84
C SER A 494 -3.31 -5.35 -21.38
N PRO A 495 -3.32 -6.57 -20.80
CA PRO A 495 -2.45 -7.66 -21.21
C PRO A 495 -2.72 -8.16 -22.63
#